data_AF-A0A7V4MJD1-F1
#
_entry.id   AF-A0A7V4MJD1-F1
#
_cell.length_a   1.000
_cell.length_b   1.000
_cell.length_c   1.000
_cell.angle_alpha   90.00
_cell.angle_beta   90.00
_cell.angle_gamma   90.00
#
_symmetry.space_group_name_H-M   'P 1'
#
loop_
_entity.id
_entity.type
_entity.pdbx_description
1 polymer ?
#
loop_
_entity_poly.entity_id
_entity_poly.type
_entity_poly.pdbx_seq_one_letter_code
_entity_poly.pdbx_strand_id
1 'polypeptide(L)'
;MTPLLFFLNNFDFKNPDFSKAPPGFPDCDLSGFSSSEVGRYNAVRGIYEIFYKKTEKKKVIPSHGGYQKLKSYQSAEIVFDFTNHFCDKYIDYKSRTRDQMVQAARSGKQNIAEGSKNSGTSKMIELRLTEAARGSLEELLKDYEDFLRVKSLPIWTKDDPRALAVRKLAYLPDKSYKTYEPYLSQSESAANAMICLINQANYLLDRLMETLEQDLIKRGDFKDRFKKLR
;
A
#
# COMPACT_ATOMS: atom_id res chain seq x y z
N MET A 1 -3.84 42.86 -37.89
CA MET A 1 -3.09 41.80 -37.20
C MET A 1 -4.03 41.15 -36.19
N THR A 2 -4.20 39.82 -36.23
CA THR A 2 -5.11 39.12 -35.29
C THR A 2 -4.57 39.19 -33.85
N PRO A 3 -5.43 39.09 -32.82
CA PRO A 3 -4.97 39.03 -31.42
C PRO A 3 -3.96 37.91 -31.18
N LEU A 4 -4.12 36.77 -31.87
CA LEU A 4 -3.17 35.67 -31.84
C LEU A 4 -1.82 36.05 -32.43
N LEU A 5 -1.79 36.63 -33.62
CA LEU A 5 -0.53 37.01 -34.25
C LEU A 5 0.21 38.10 -33.45
N PHE A 6 -0.53 39.03 -32.84
CA PHE A 6 0.04 40.01 -31.92
C PHE A 6 0.65 39.35 -30.69
N PHE A 7 -0.07 38.42 -30.04
CA PHE A 7 0.44 37.66 -28.90
C PHE A 7 1.71 36.87 -29.26
N LEU A 8 1.70 36.13 -30.37
CA LEU A 8 2.85 35.33 -30.82
C LEU A 8 4.07 36.21 -31.08
N ASN A 9 3.89 37.33 -31.78
CA ASN A 9 4.98 38.23 -32.16
C ASN A 9 5.64 38.92 -30.96
N ASN A 10 4.91 39.11 -29.87
CA ASN A 10 5.40 39.76 -28.65
C ASN A 10 5.70 38.77 -27.51
N PHE A 11 5.64 37.46 -27.76
CA PHE A 11 5.91 36.45 -26.73
C PHE A 11 7.40 36.41 -26.34
N ASP A 12 7.70 36.59 -25.06
CA ASP A 12 9.04 36.45 -24.49
C ASP A 12 9.31 34.97 -24.13
N PHE A 13 10.20 34.33 -24.90
CA PHE A 13 10.59 32.94 -24.66
C PHE A 13 11.48 32.76 -23.42
N LYS A 14 12.15 33.82 -22.94
CA LYS A 14 13.01 33.76 -21.74
C LYS A 14 12.18 33.91 -20.47
N ASN A 15 11.12 34.71 -20.51
CA ASN A 15 10.16 34.88 -19.41
C ASN A 15 8.73 34.66 -19.90
N PRO A 16 8.30 33.40 -20.08
CA PRO A 16 6.95 33.08 -20.57
C PRO A 16 5.83 33.66 -19.68
N ASP A 17 4.97 34.49 -20.26
CA ASP A 17 3.75 35.01 -19.62
C ASP A 17 2.53 34.74 -20.51
N PHE A 18 1.60 33.94 -19.99
CA PHE A 18 0.37 33.55 -20.67
C PHE A 18 -0.87 34.31 -20.17
N SER A 19 -0.73 35.26 -19.24
CA SER A 19 -1.85 36.06 -18.73
C SER A 19 -2.55 36.90 -19.81
N LYS A 20 -1.84 37.17 -20.92
CA LYS A 20 -2.32 37.92 -22.09
C LYS A 20 -2.63 37.03 -23.29
N ALA A 21 -2.72 35.71 -23.10
CA ALA A 21 -3.07 34.81 -24.19
C ALA A 21 -4.48 35.14 -24.72
N PRO A 22 -4.69 35.12 -26.04
CA PRO A 22 -5.99 35.44 -26.63
C PRO A 22 -7.02 34.32 -26.34
N PRO A 23 -8.32 34.64 -26.40
CA PRO A 23 -9.38 33.63 -26.33
C PRO A 23 -9.17 32.51 -27.34
N GLY A 24 -9.36 31.27 -26.89
CA GLY A 24 -9.18 30.07 -27.71
C GLY A 24 -7.77 29.50 -27.72
N PHE A 25 -6.76 30.17 -27.15
CA PHE A 25 -5.44 29.55 -26.95
C PHE A 25 -5.51 28.48 -25.82
N PRO A 26 -4.92 27.28 -25.96
CA PRO A 26 -3.98 26.81 -27.00
C PRO A 26 -4.63 26.05 -28.19
N ASP A 27 -5.94 26.18 -28.40
CA ASP A 27 -6.71 25.49 -29.43
C ASP A 27 -7.26 26.50 -30.48
N CYS A 28 -6.40 27.39 -30.96
CA CYS A 28 -6.78 28.43 -31.92
C CYS A 28 -6.94 27.87 -33.35
N ASP A 29 -7.86 28.46 -34.11
CA ASP A 29 -7.88 28.29 -35.56
C ASP A 29 -6.68 29.00 -36.20
N LEU A 30 -5.94 28.28 -37.04
CA LEU A 30 -4.75 28.75 -37.76
C LEU A 30 -5.01 28.91 -39.26
N SER A 31 -6.26 28.85 -39.69
CA SER A 31 -6.64 29.10 -41.08
C SER A 31 -6.14 30.48 -41.53
N GLY A 32 -5.44 30.52 -42.66
CA GLY A 32 -4.84 31.76 -43.21
C GLY A 32 -3.49 32.17 -42.60
N PHE A 33 -2.89 31.40 -41.70
CA PHE A 33 -1.53 31.65 -41.21
C PHE A 33 -0.48 31.07 -42.15
N SER A 34 0.66 31.76 -42.27
CA SER A 34 1.82 31.24 -42.99
C SER A 34 2.55 30.15 -42.19
N SER A 35 3.37 29.34 -42.87
CA SER A 35 4.14 28.26 -42.23
C SER A 35 5.06 28.74 -41.10
N SER A 36 5.63 29.94 -41.21
CA SER A 36 6.49 30.52 -40.16
C SER A 36 5.70 30.92 -38.92
N GLU A 37 4.49 31.47 -39.10
CA GLU A 37 3.61 31.86 -38.00
C GLU A 37 3.04 30.62 -37.28
N VAL A 38 2.69 29.57 -38.03
CA VAL A 38 2.32 28.26 -37.46
C VAL A 38 3.48 27.65 -36.68
N GLY A 39 4.71 27.75 -37.20
CA GLY A 39 5.92 27.31 -36.48
C GLY A 39 6.10 28.03 -35.15
N ARG A 40 5.93 29.35 -35.14
CA ARG A 40 6.00 30.17 -33.91
C ARG A 40 4.88 29.82 -32.93
N TYR A 41 3.65 29.62 -33.41
CA TYR A 41 2.53 29.16 -32.61
C TYR A 41 2.84 27.85 -31.89
N ASN A 42 3.35 26.86 -32.61
CA ASN A 42 3.68 25.55 -32.04
C ASN A 42 4.78 25.63 -30.98
N ALA A 43 5.77 26.51 -31.15
CA ALA A 43 6.80 26.74 -30.14
C ALA A 43 6.22 27.34 -28.84
N VAL A 44 5.38 28.38 -28.96
CA VAL A 44 4.71 29.02 -27.81
C VAL A 44 3.73 28.05 -27.13
N ARG A 45 2.95 27.29 -27.92
CA ARG A 45 2.07 26.24 -27.42
C ARG A 45 2.84 25.14 -26.69
N GLY A 46 4.01 24.71 -27.19
CA GLY A 46 4.84 23.71 -26.51
C GLY A 46 5.29 24.19 -25.12
N ILE A 47 5.66 25.46 -25.00
CA ILE A 47 5.97 26.07 -23.70
C ILE A 47 4.73 26.11 -22.80
N TYR A 48 3.58 26.52 -23.33
CA TYR A 48 2.33 26.48 -22.58
C TYR A 48 2.03 25.07 -22.06
N GLU A 49 2.18 24.04 -22.89
CA GLU A 49 1.93 22.65 -22.49
C GLU A 49 2.90 22.20 -21.37
N ILE A 50 4.17 22.63 -21.43
CA ILE A 50 5.17 22.33 -20.39
C ILE A 50 4.83 23.01 -19.06
N PHE A 51 4.45 24.30 -19.10
CA PHE A 51 4.21 25.10 -17.90
C PHE A 51 2.82 24.87 -17.27
N TYR A 52 1.78 24.70 -18.10
CA TYR A 52 0.37 24.68 -17.67
C TYR A 52 -0.33 23.33 -17.81
N LYS A 53 0.05 22.46 -18.76
CA LYS A 53 -0.54 21.10 -18.84
C LYS A 53 0.08 20.14 -17.81
N LYS A 54 1.31 20.43 -17.36
CA LYS A 54 1.97 19.69 -16.26
C LYS A 54 1.37 20.02 -14.89
N THR A 55 0.65 21.15 -14.75
CA THR A 55 -0.07 21.53 -13.52
C THR A 55 -1.50 20.98 -13.46
N GLU A 56 -2.16 20.72 -14.60
CA GLU A 56 -3.55 20.23 -14.62
C GLU A 56 -3.77 18.74 -14.27
N LYS A 57 -2.73 17.93 -14.02
CA LYS A 57 -2.91 16.52 -13.61
C LYS A 57 -1.98 16.02 -12.51
N LYS A 58 -1.48 16.88 -11.62
CA LYS A 58 -1.08 16.36 -10.30
C LYS A 58 -2.34 16.13 -9.49
N LYS A 59 -2.94 14.93 -9.60
CA LYS A 59 -3.89 14.46 -8.59
C LYS A 59 -3.24 14.70 -7.23
N VAL A 60 -3.83 15.59 -6.44
CA VAL A 60 -3.27 15.98 -5.15
C VAL A 60 -3.23 14.78 -4.19
N ILE A 61 -4.14 13.83 -4.41
CA ILE A 61 -4.17 12.50 -3.80
C ILE A 61 -3.48 11.50 -4.75
N PRO A 62 -2.34 10.88 -4.37
CA PRO A 62 -1.71 9.83 -5.17
C PRO A 62 -2.60 8.59 -5.25
N SER A 63 -2.32 7.66 -6.16
CA SER A 63 -2.99 6.33 -6.12
C SER A 63 -2.73 5.63 -4.78
N HIS A 64 -3.78 5.14 -4.13
CA HIS A 64 -3.76 4.45 -2.83
C HIS A 64 -4.67 3.21 -2.84
N GLY A 65 -4.64 2.39 -1.78
CA GLY A 65 -5.52 1.22 -1.62
C GLY A 65 -5.09 -0.04 -2.37
N GLY A 66 -3.84 -0.13 -2.84
CA GLY A 66 -3.27 -1.30 -3.51
C GLY A 66 -2.82 -2.42 -2.56
N TYR A 67 -3.48 -2.59 -1.42
CA TYR A 67 -3.05 -3.49 -0.33
C TYR A 67 -2.95 -4.96 -0.75
N GLN A 68 -3.73 -5.40 -1.74
CA GLN A 68 -3.68 -6.78 -2.25
C GLN A 68 -2.30 -7.16 -2.80
N LYS A 69 -1.49 -6.16 -3.17
CA LYS A 69 -0.10 -6.36 -3.64
C LYS A 69 0.91 -6.43 -2.50
N LEU A 70 0.55 -6.02 -1.28
CA LEU A 70 1.43 -6.06 -0.12
C LEU A 70 1.65 -7.51 0.31
N LYS A 71 2.92 -7.90 0.44
CA LYS A 71 3.28 -9.24 0.92
C LYS A 71 2.84 -9.47 2.36
N SER A 72 2.84 -8.43 3.20
CA SER A 72 2.27 -8.47 4.55
C SER A 72 0.77 -8.79 4.54
N TYR A 73 -0.01 -8.14 3.64
CA TYR A 73 -1.44 -8.42 3.50
C TYR A 73 -1.70 -9.85 3.01
N GLN A 74 -1.01 -10.29 1.95
CA GLN A 74 -1.15 -11.65 1.42
C GLN A 74 -0.86 -12.70 2.50
N SER A 75 0.20 -12.51 3.31
CA SER A 75 0.49 -13.41 4.43
C SER A 75 -0.57 -13.34 5.53
N ALA A 76 -1.04 -12.15 5.90
CA ALA A 76 -2.07 -11.98 6.93
C ALA A 76 -3.43 -12.57 6.51
N GLU A 77 -3.75 -12.56 5.21
CA GLU A 77 -4.95 -13.21 4.67
C GLU A 77 -4.86 -14.73 4.78
N ILE A 78 -3.72 -15.31 4.41
CA ILE A 78 -3.47 -16.75 4.59
C ILE A 78 -3.55 -17.15 6.07
N VAL A 79 -2.97 -16.34 6.97
CA VAL A 79 -3.07 -16.55 8.42
C VAL A 79 -4.53 -16.55 8.84
N PHE A 80 -5.33 -15.57 8.43
CA PHE A 80 -6.75 -15.54 8.75
C PHE A 80 -7.50 -16.80 8.28
N ASP A 81 -7.35 -17.20 7.02
CA ASP A 81 -8.04 -18.38 6.49
C ASP A 81 -7.61 -19.65 7.22
N PHE A 82 -6.30 -19.81 7.45
CA PHE A 82 -5.75 -20.96 8.17
C PHE A 82 -6.20 -20.99 9.64
N THR A 83 -6.22 -19.85 10.32
CA THR A 83 -6.66 -19.76 11.72
C THR A 83 -8.11 -20.18 11.89
N ASN A 84 -9.00 -19.84 10.97
CA ASN A 84 -10.39 -20.33 11.02
C ASN A 84 -10.44 -21.87 11.01
N HIS A 85 -9.75 -22.50 10.07
CA HIS A 85 -9.70 -23.97 9.97
C HIS A 85 -8.95 -24.63 11.13
N PHE A 86 -7.89 -23.99 11.65
CA PHE A 86 -7.18 -24.45 12.85
C PHE A 86 -8.10 -24.44 14.08
N CYS A 87 -8.82 -23.33 14.29
CA CYS A 87 -9.77 -23.18 15.37
C CYS A 87 -10.92 -24.18 15.26
N ASP A 88 -11.45 -24.43 14.06
CA ASP A 88 -12.48 -25.44 13.83
C ASP A 88 -12.03 -26.86 14.23
N LYS A 89 -10.75 -27.17 14.00
CA LYS A 89 -10.23 -28.52 14.18
C LYS A 89 -9.66 -28.78 15.58
N TYR A 90 -9.03 -27.78 16.19
CA TYR A 90 -8.18 -27.99 17.36
C TYR A 90 -8.59 -27.21 18.61
N ILE A 91 -9.54 -26.28 18.49
CA ILE A 91 -10.01 -25.47 19.62
C ILE A 91 -11.48 -25.80 19.88
N ASP A 92 -11.80 -26.03 21.16
CA ASP A 92 -13.18 -26.27 21.58
C ASP A 92 -14.10 -25.13 21.11
N TYR A 93 -15.25 -25.47 20.55
CA TYR A 93 -16.17 -24.50 19.96
C TYR A 93 -16.78 -23.52 20.96
N LYS A 94 -16.78 -23.86 22.26
CA LYS A 94 -17.22 -22.99 23.36
C LYS A 94 -16.06 -22.16 23.96
N SER A 95 -14.83 -22.41 23.54
CA SER A 95 -13.66 -21.74 24.12
C SER A 95 -13.60 -20.28 23.69
N ARG A 96 -13.40 -19.37 24.65
CA ARG A 96 -13.15 -17.95 24.37
C ARG A 96 -11.89 -17.74 23.54
N THR A 97 -10.90 -18.62 23.67
CA THR A 97 -9.66 -18.60 22.88
C THR A 97 -9.95 -18.70 21.38
N ARG A 98 -10.99 -19.45 20.99
CA ARG A 98 -11.40 -19.56 19.59
C ARG A 98 -11.75 -18.20 18.99
N ASP A 99 -12.60 -17.45 19.69
CA ASP A 99 -13.02 -16.12 19.25
C ASP A 99 -11.84 -15.15 19.20
N GLN A 100 -10.97 -15.20 20.21
CA GLN A 100 -9.81 -14.33 20.33
C GLN A 100 -8.84 -14.54 19.15
N MET A 101 -8.47 -15.79 18.87
CA MET A 101 -7.60 -16.11 17.74
C MET A 101 -8.19 -15.66 16.40
N VAL A 102 -9.46 -15.97 16.13
CA VAL A 102 -10.12 -15.60 14.86
C VAL A 102 -10.23 -14.08 14.73
N GLN A 103 -10.55 -13.36 15.81
CA GLN A 103 -10.63 -11.90 15.80
C GLN A 103 -9.26 -11.25 15.62
N ALA A 104 -8.22 -11.75 16.29
CA ALA A 104 -6.85 -11.26 16.13
C ALA A 104 -6.38 -11.41 14.67
N ALA A 105 -6.59 -12.60 14.08
CA ALA A 105 -6.27 -12.86 12.68
C ALA A 105 -7.06 -11.94 11.72
N ARG A 106 -8.35 -11.75 11.98
CA ARG A 106 -9.21 -10.85 11.19
C ARG A 106 -8.73 -9.41 11.28
N SER A 107 -8.48 -8.93 12.49
CA SER A 107 -8.02 -7.57 12.79
C SER A 107 -6.70 -7.28 12.07
N GLY A 108 -5.75 -8.22 12.13
CA GLY A 108 -4.46 -8.13 11.44
C GLY A 108 -4.60 -7.76 9.96
N LYS A 109 -5.38 -8.53 9.18
CA LYS A 109 -5.56 -8.23 7.75
C LYS A 109 -6.40 -6.98 7.48
N GLN A 110 -7.42 -6.72 8.29
CA GLN A 110 -8.33 -5.57 8.08
C GLN A 110 -7.60 -4.25 8.28
N ASN A 111 -6.79 -4.14 9.32
CA ASN A 111 -6.02 -2.93 9.61
C ASN A 111 -5.01 -2.61 8.48
N ILE A 112 -4.38 -3.62 7.86
CA ILE A 112 -3.50 -3.40 6.69
C ILE A 112 -4.30 -2.85 5.50
N ALA A 113 -5.46 -3.43 5.21
CA ALA A 113 -6.31 -2.99 4.10
C ALA A 113 -6.85 -1.57 4.32
N GLU A 114 -7.32 -1.27 5.53
CA GLU A 114 -7.83 0.05 5.89
C GLU A 114 -6.72 1.11 5.89
N GLY A 115 -5.55 0.80 6.46
CA GLY A 115 -4.38 1.69 6.44
C GLY A 115 -3.99 2.07 5.02
N SER A 116 -3.87 1.08 4.13
CA SER A 116 -3.55 1.32 2.73
C SER A 116 -4.62 2.14 2.00
N LYS A 117 -5.91 1.94 2.29
CA LYS A 117 -7.00 2.74 1.71
C LYS A 117 -6.94 4.20 2.17
N ASN A 118 -6.57 4.45 3.42
CA ASN A 118 -6.45 5.81 3.98
C ASN A 118 -5.11 6.50 3.65
N SER A 119 -4.13 5.79 3.11
CA SER A 119 -2.79 6.32 2.80
C SER A 119 -2.76 7.53 1.86
N GLY A 120 -3.78 7.68 1.01
CA GLY A 120 -3.92 8.83 0.11
C GLY A 120 -4.32 10.12 0.81
N THR A 121 -4.90 10.04 2.00
CA THR A 121 -5.41 11.19 2.77
C THR A 121 -4.62 11.42 4.06
N SER A 122 -4.14 10.37 4.72
CA SER A 122 -3.25 10.47 5.87
C SER A 122 -2.26 9.31 5.97
N LYS A 123 -0.97 9.66 5.95
CA LYS A 123 0.13 8.73 6.22
C LYS A 123 0.22 8.36 7.70
N MET A 124 -0.18 9.28 8.59
CA MET A 124 -0.23 8.99 10.03
C MET A 124 -1.30 7.92 10.36
N ILE A 125 -2.46 7.98 9.71
CA ILE A 125 -3.49 6.93 9.86
C ILE A 125 -2.98 5.59 9.32
N GLU A 126 -2.32 5.59 8.15
CA GLU A 126 -1.72 4.37 7.60
C GLU A 126 -0.70 3.76 8.57
N LEU A 127 0.17 4.56 9.19
CA LEU A 127 1.14 4.09 10.18
C LEU A 127 0.43 3.47 11.40
N ARG A 128 -0.53 4.18 12.02
CA ARG A 128 -1.27 3.68 13.20
C ARG A 128 -2.01 2.37 12.94
N LEU A 129 -2.64 2.24 11.77
CA LEU A 129 -3.32 1.01 11.40
C LEU A 129 -2.31 -0.11 11.10
N THR A 130 -1.14 0.21 10.56
CA THR A 130 -0.06 -0.78 10.40
C THR A 130 0.46 -1.27 11.75
N GLU A 131 0.62 -0.38 12.74
CA GLU A 131 0.94 -0.74 14.14
C GLU A 131 -0.14 -1.63 14.76
N ALA A 132 -1.42 -1.28 14.58
CA ALA A 132 -2.53 -2.09 15.08
C ALA A 132 -2.57 -3.49 14.43
N ALA A 133 -2.28 -3.59 13.13
CA ALA A 133 -2.15 -4.88 12.46
C ALA A 133 -1.01 -5.73 13.06
N ARG A 134 0.15 -5.11 13.30
CA ARG A 134 1.32 -5.75 13.91
C ARG A 134 1.02 -6.24 15.33
N GLY A 135 0.28 -5.46 16.11
CA GLY A 135 -0.20 -5.83 17.45
C GLY A 135 -1.14 -7.03 17.41
N SER A 136 -2.17 -7.02 16.55
CA SER A 136 -3.10 -8.15 16.42
C SER A 136 -2.42 -9.45 15.98
N LEU A 137 -1.41 -9.37 15.11
CA LEU A 137 -0.63 -10.55 14.72
C LEU A 137 0.33 -11.02 15.84
N GLU A 138 0.81 -10.13 16.72
CA GLU A 138 1.54 -10.53 17.93
C GLU A 138 0.66 -11.29 18.91
N GLU A 139 -0.56 -10.80 19.14
CA GLU A 139 -1.53 -11.49 20.01
C GLU A 139 -1.80 -12.90 19.49
N LEU A 140 -2.08 -13.04 18.19
CA LEU A 140 -2.29 -14.34 17.56
C LEU A 140 -1.04 -15.24 17.63
N LEU A 141 0.16 -14.67 17.48
CA LEU A 141 1.42 -15.40 17.65
C LEU A 141 1.50 -16.04 19.04
N LYS A 142 1.17 -15.27 20.09
CA LYS A 142 1.13 -15.74 21.47
C LYS A 142 0.08 -16.82 21.68
N ASP A 143 -1.10 -16.70 21.08
CA ASP A 143 -2.12 -17.76 21.16
C ASP A 143 -1.63 -19.09 20.57
N TYR A 144 -0.89 -19.07 19.45
CA TYR A 144 -0.30 -20.29 18.88
C TYR A 144 0.83 -20.87 19.75
N GLU A 145 1.69 -20.01 20.30
CA GLU A 145 2.76 -20.43 21.24
C GLU A 145 2.16 -21.06 22.50
N ASP A 146 1.11 -20.46 23.06
CA ASP A 146 0.40 -20.97 24.23
C ASP A 146 -0.33 -22.27 23.96
N PHE A 147 -0.95 -22.40 22.78
CA PHE A 147 -1.56 -23.67 22.36
C PHE A 147 -0.55 -24.83 22.38
N LEU A 148 0.66 -24.61 21.83
CA LEU A 148 1.73 -25.61 21.84
C LEU A 148 2.20 -25.91 23.27
N ARG A 149 2.47 -24.86 24.05
CA ARG A 149 2.96 -24.96 25.43
C ARG A 149 1.99 -25.72 26.34
N VAL A 150 0.71 -25.38 26.32
CA VAL A 150 -0.33 -26.01 27.17
C VAL A 150 -0.54 -27.49 26.80
N LYS A 151 -0.33 -27.85 25.53
CA LYS A 151 -0.41 -29.24 25.06
C LYS A 151 0.91 -30.01 25.14
N SER A 152 1.97 -29.40 25.69
CA SER A 152 3.33 -29.96 25.74
C SER A 152 3.86 -30.37 24.36
N LEU A 153 3.50 -29.63 23.31
CA LEU A 153 3.98 -29.83 21.96
C LEU A 153 5.23 -28.98 21.71
N PRO A 154 6.22 -29.49 20.95
CA PRO A 154 7.42 -28.74 20.58
C PRO A 154 7.12 -27.44 19.82
N ILE A 155 7.79 -26.36 20.22
CA ILE A 155 7.90 -25.13 19.43
C ILE A 155 9.17 -25.22 18.60
N TRP A 156 9.06 -25.05 17.29
CA TRP A 156 10.19 -25.15 16.36
C TRP A 156 11.10 -23.92 16.50
N THR A 157 12.40 -24.16 16.67
CA THR A 157 13.38 -23.07 16.65
C THR A 157 13.56 -22.54 15.24
N LYS A 158 14.20 -21.36 15.11
CA LYS A 158 14.46 -20.72 13.81
C LYS A 158 15.27 -21.59 12.84
N ASP A 159 16.08 -22.52 13.37
CA ASP A 159 17.00 -23.39 12.64
C ASP A 159 16.45 -24.82 12.48
N ASP A 160 15.25 -25.10 13.00
CA ASP A 160 14.58 -26.39 12.80
C ASP A 160 14.30 -26.61 11.30
N PRO A 161 14.70 -27.76 10.71
CA PRO A 161 14.46 -28.05 9.31
C PRO A 161 12.99 -27.89 8.86
N ARG A 162 12.05 -28.19 9.76
CA ARG A 162 10.60 -28.06 9.50
C ARG A 162 10.18 -26.59 9.44
N ALA A 163 10.69 -25.76 10.35
CA ALA A 163 10.47 -24.31 10.31
C ALA A 163 11.09 -23.67 9.06
N LEU A 164 12.31 -24.09 8.70
CA LEU A 164 12.97 -23.63 7.48
C LEU A 164 12.18 -24.02 6.22
N ALA A 165 11.59 -25.22 6.18
CA ALA A 165 10.72 -25.64 5.08
C ALA A 165 9.48 -24.74 4.95
N VAL A 166 8.77 -24.46 6.06
CA VAL A 166 7.61 -23.55 6.05
C VAL A 166 8.00 -22.14 5.60
N ARG A 167 9.11 -21.61 6.13
CA ARG A 167 9.58 -20.25 5.80
C ARG A 167 9.85 -20.07 4.31
N LYS A 168 10.31 -21.12 3.62
CA LYS A 168 10.53 -21.10 2.17
C LYS A 168 9.23 -20.91 1.38
N LEU A 169 8.09 -21.39 1.90
CA LEU A 169 6.79 -21.27 1.23
C LEU A 169 6.33 -19.82 1.09
N ALA A 170 6.74 -18.93 1.99
CA ALA A 170 6.36 -17.52 1.95
C ALA A 170 6.87 -16.80 0.69
N TYR A 171 7.92 -17.32 0.05
CA TYR A 171 8.53 -16.79 -1.17
C TYR A 171 7.89 -17.33 -2.45
N LEU A 172 7.01 -18.34 -2.36
CA LEU A 172 6.33 -18.86 -3.54
C LEU A 172 5.44 -17.79 -4.18
N PRO A 173 5.39 -17.71 -5.52
CA PRO A 173 4.38 -16.93 -6.22
C PRO A 173 3.00 -17.52 -5.93
N ASP A 174 1.97 -16.68 -5.93
CA ASP A 174 0.56 -17.07 -5.84
C ASP A 174 0.19 -17.99 -4.65
N LYS A 175 0.96 -17.89 -3.56
CA LYS A 175 0.66 -18.61 -2.32
C LYS A 175 -0.72 -18.24 -1.79
N SER A 176 -1.40 -19.24 -1.23
CA SER A 176 -2.71 -19.10 -0.60
C SER A 176 -2.81 -20.03 0.60
N TYR A 177 -3.97 -20.08 1.25
CA TYR A 177 -4.29 -21.10 2.26
C TYR A 177 -3.87 -22.51 1.82
N LYS A 178 -4.09 -22.88 0.55
CA LYS A 178 -3.76 -24.20 0.00
C LYS A 178 -2.28 -24.55 0.07
N THR A 179 -1.40 -23.55 0.09
CA THR A 179 0.05 -23.75 0.27
C THR A 179 0.38 -24.27 1.67
N TYR A 180 -0.41 -23.89 2.68
CA TYR A 180 -0.19 -24.23 4.09
C TYR A 180 -1.13 -25.33 4.60
N GLU A 181 -2.25 -25.60 3.92
CA GLU A 181 -3.23 -26.64 4.24
C GLU A 181 -2.61 -28.00 4.64
N PRO A 182 -1.53 -28.51 4.00
CA PRO A 182 -0.92 -29.78 4.42
C PRO A 182 -0.44 -29.82 5.88
N TYR A 183 -0.04 -28.67 6.44
CA TYR A 183 0.40 -28.56 7.84
C TYR A 183 -0.76 -28.66 8.83
N LEU A 184 -2.01 -28.49 8.38
CA LEU A 184 -3.21 -28.59 9.22
C LEU A 184 -3.54 -30.03 9.62
N SER A 185 -2.80 -31.03 9.13
CA SER A 185 -3.05 -32.44 9.44
C SER A 185 -2.77 -32.77 10.91
N GLN A 186 -1.72 -32.19 11.50
CA GLN A 186 -1.32 -32.36 12.90
C GLN A 186 -1.29 -31.01 13.64
N SER A 187 -1.68 -31.00 14.91
CA SER A 187 -1.78 -29.77 15.70
C SER A 187 -0.43 -29.07 15.92
N GLU A 188 0.65 -29.85 16.13
CA GLU A 188 2.00 -29.30 16.29
C GLU A 188 2.45 -28.59 15.00
N SER A 189 2.36 -29.26 13.86
CA SER A 189 2.77 -28.70 12.58
C SER A 189 1.91 -27.51 12.17
N ALA A 190 0.61 -27.56 12.48
CA ALA A 190 -0.32 -26.49 12.14
C ALA A 190 0.01 -25.19 12.89
N ALA A 191 0.19 -25.28 14.21
CA ALA A 191 0.55 -24.13 15.02
C ALA A 191 1.93 -23.58 14.66
N ASN A 192 2.95 -24.44 14.53
CA ASN A 192 4.29 -23.99 14.17
C ASN A 192 4.37 -23.38 12.76
N ALA A 193 3.57 -23.87 11.80
CA ALA A 193 3.51 -23.27 10.48
C ALA A 193 2.97 -21.84 10.52
N MET A 194 1.95 -21.59 11.34
CA MET A 194 1.40 -20.24 11.53
C MET A 194 2.35 -19.34 12.31
N ILE A 195 3.04 -19.84 13.34
CA ILE A 195 4.11 -19.10 14.01
C ILE A 195 5.16 -18.61 12.99
N CYS A 196 5.59 -19.46 12.06
CA CYS A 196 6.54 -19.08 11.03
C CYS A 196 5.98 -17.98 10.11
N LEU A 197 4.77 -18.15 9.59
CA LEU A 197 4.16 -17.20 8.66
C LEU A 197 3.83 -15.86 9.33
N ILE A 198 3.35 -15.87 10.58
CA ILE A 198 3.06 -14.68 11.37
C ILE A 198 4.35 -13.89 11.62
N ASN A 199 5.45 -14.55 12.01
CA ASN A 199 6.74 -13.89 12.17
C ASN A 199 7.23 -13.23 10.86
N GLN A 200 7.02 -13.88 9.71
CA GLN A 200 7.35 -13.28 8.40
C GLN A 200 6.43 -12.10 8.05
N ALA A 201 5.15 -12.18 8.36
CA ALA A 201 4.21 -11.07 8.18
C ALA A 201 4.58 -9.89 9.07
N ASN A 202 4.89 -10.13 10.34
CA ASN A 202 5.33 -9.14 11.32
C ASN A 202 6.61 -8.44 10.86
N TYR A 203 7.62 -9.18 10.40
CA TYR A 203 8.82 -8.58 9.82
C TYR A 203 8.51 -7.63 8.66
N LEU A 204 7.60 -8.03 7.76
CA LEU A 204 7.20 -7.17 6.63
C LEU A 204 6.44 -5.91 7.09
N LEU A 205 5.63 -6.02 8.14
CA LEU A 205 4.96 -4.87 8.75
C LEU A 205 5.96 -3.93 9.41
N ASP A 206 6.96 -4.44 10.13
CA ASP A 206 8.02 -3.63 10.74
C ASP A 206 8.76 -2.80 9.67
N ARG A 207 9.15 -3.44 8.55
CA ARG A 207 9.77 -2.74 7.41
C ARG A 207 8.85 -1.70 6.77
N LEU A 208 7.54 -1.96 6.73
CA LEU A 208 6.56 -1.00 6.22
C LEU A 208 6.44 0.21 7.16
N MET A 209 6.37 -0.01 8.48
CA MET A 209 6.30 1.06 9.48
C MET A 209 7.52 1.97 9.40
N GLU A 210 8.73 1.40 9.36
CA GLU A 210 9.97 2.18 9.18
C GLU A 210 9.89 3.07 7.91
N THR A 211 9.37 2.53 6.81
CA THR A 211 9.24 3.28 5.55
C THR A 211 8.24 4.43 5.70
N LEU A 212 7.10 4.19 6.35
CA LEU A 212 6.05 5.19 6.58
C LEU A 212 6.53 6.31 7.51
N GLU A 213 7.27 5.97 8.57
CA GLU A 213 7.89 6.93 9.48
C GLU A 213 8.87 7.84 8.74
N GLN A 214 9.75 7.27 7.93
CA GLN A 214 10.72 8.05 7.15
C GLN A 214 10.02 8.98 6.14
N ASP A 215 8.94 8.53 5.52
CA ASP A 215 8.12 9.36 4.62
C ASP A 215 7.43 10.51 5.37
N LEU A 216 6.90 10.26 6.57
CA LEU A 216 6.30 11.27 7.43
C LEU A 216 7.32 12.33 7.85
N ILE A 217 8.52 11.92 8.29
CA ILE A 217 9.60 12.84 8.67
C ILE A 217 10.02 13.71 7.48
N LYS A 218 10.26 13.11 6.31
CA LYS A 218 10.81 13.82 5.14
C LYS A 218 9.80 14.75 4.48
N ARG A 219 8.52 14.38 4.45
CA ARG A 219 7.53 15.04 3.60
C ARG A 219 6.34 15.59 4.40
N GLY A 220 6.18 15.26 5.67
CA GLY A 220 5.00 15.58 6.48
C GLY A 220 3.75 14.80 6.04
N ASP A 221 2.65 14.90 6.78
CA ASP A 221 1.40 14.24 6.38
C ASP A 221 0.73 14.96 5.19
N PHE A 222 0.00 14.22 4.35
CA PHE A 222 -0.74 14.78 3.21
C PHE A 222 -1.69 15.87 3.66
N LYS A 223 -2.41 15.66 4.77
CA LYS A 223 -3.33 16.66 5.34
C LYS A 223 -2.66 18.02 5.59
N ASP A 224 -1.40 18.00 6.03
CA ASP A 224 -0.66 19.24 6.31
C ASP A 224 -0.15 19.90 5.04
N ARG A 225 0.22 19.12 4.02
CA ARG A 225 0.55 19.65 2.69
C ARG A 225 -0.65 20.31 2.03
N PHE A 226 -1.84 19.73 2.15
CA PHE A 226 -3.09 20.30 1.65
C PHE A 226 -3.43 21.65 2.29
N LYS A 227 -3.22 21.78 3.62
CA LYS A 227 -3.42 23.07 4.31
C LYS A 227 -2.50 24.18 3.81
N LYS A 228 -1.28 23.86 3.39
CA LYS A 228 -0.32 24.83 2.83
C LYS A 228 -0.65 25.28 1.39
N LEU A 229 -1.56 24.58 0.71
CA LEU A 229 -2.00 24.90 -0.66
C LEU A 229 -3.29 25.74 -0.68
N ARG A 230 -3.89 26.02 0.48
CA ARG A 230 -5.03 26.92 0.65
C ARG A 230 -4.56 28.21 1.30
#